data_AF-A0A7S3DX53-F1
#
_entry.id   AF-A0A7S3DX53-F1
#
_cell.length_a   1.000
_cell.length_b   1.000
_cell.length_c   1.000
_cell.angle_alpha   90.00
_cell.angle_beta   90.00
_cell.angle_gamma   90.00
#
_symmetry.space_group_name_H-M   'P 1'
#
loop_
_entity.id
_entity.type
_entity.pdbx_description
1 polymer ?
#
loop_
_entity_poly.entity_id
_entity_poly.type
_entity_poly.pdbx_seq_one_letter_code
_entity_poly.pdbx_strand_id
1 'polypeptide(L)'
;PTPSHEFGLESVEGIAIDMRCQVEPGSRRGRIGFVGEIPELPGGGQWVGAILDEPVGQNDGSVKGTMYMASTAGPRYGVFCRPNKIQVGDFPERDFMDELDDDSEDEL
;
A
#
# COMPACT_ATOMS: atom_id res chain seq x y z
N PRO A 1 -3.48 5.31 -27.72
CA PRO A 1 -2.20 5.04 -27.01
C PRO A 1 -2.29 5.56 -25.58
N THR A 2 -2.60 4.67 -24.63
CA THR A 2 -2.39 4.94 -23.20
C THR A 2 -0.91 5.28 -23.00
N PRO A 3 -0.55 6.37 -22.29
CA PRO A 3 0.84 6.74 -22.12
C PRO A 3 1.48 5.72 -21.17
N SER A 4 2.06 4.66 -21.74
CA SER A 4 2.91 3.69 -21.05
C SER A 4 4.08 4.35 -20.30
N HIS A 5 4.32 5.65 -20.52
CA HIS A 5 5.31 6.46 -19.83
C HIS A 5 4.84 7.08 -18.49
N GLU A 6 3.54 7.12 -18.18
CA GLU A 6 3.07 7.82 -16.95
C GLU A 6 3.57 7.14 -15.66
N PHE A 7 3.83 5.83 -15.71
CA PHE A 7 4.34 5.04 -14.60
C PHE A 7 5.64 4.33 -14.99
N GLY A 8 6.60 5.07 -15.56
CA GLY A 8 7.95 4.57 -15.84
C GLY A 8 8.78 4.33 -14.57
N LEU A 9 10.05 3.93 -14.71
CA LEU A 9 10.95 3.69 -13.57
C LEU A 9 11.12 4.91 -12.66
N GLU A 10 11.08 6.12 -13.23
CA GLU A 10 11.13 7.38 -12.48
C GLU A 10 9.95 7.54 -11.49
N SER A 11 8.80 6.93 -11.78
CA SER A 11 7.61 7.06 -10.91
C SER A 11 7.74 6.32 -9.58
N VAL A 12 8.71 5.41 -9.46
CA VAL A 12 8.99 4.66 -8.23
C VAL A 12 10.35 5.04 -7.63
N GLU A 13 10.97 6.12 -8.12
CA GLU A 13 12.22 6.62 -7.55
C GLU A 13 12.02 6.99 -6.07
N GLY A 14 12.89 6.46 -5.21
CA GLY A 14 12.80 6.67 -3.76
C GLY A 14 11.76 5.79 -3.05
N ILE A 15 10.99 4.95 -3.75
CA ILE A 15 10.11 3.94 -3.15
C ILE A 15 10.88 2.63 -3.04
N ALA A 16 11.26 2.26 -1.81
CA ALA A 16 11.97 1.01 -1.55
C ALA A 16 11.09 0.04 -0.75
N ILE A 17 11.32 -1.26 -0.94
CA ILE A 17 10.78 -2.31 -0.08
C ILE A 17 11.12 -1.97 1.38
N ASP A 18 10.22 -2.34 2.28
CA ASP A 18 10.35 -2.14 3.73
C ASP A 18 10.10 -0.71 4.22
N MET A 19 9.94 0.27 3.32
CA MET A 19 9.58 1.64 3.71
C MET A 19 8.15 1.71 4.26
N ARG A 20 7.95 2.54 5.29
CA ARG A 20 6.62 2.91 5.78
C ARG A 20 5.92 3.80 4.75
N CYS A 21 4.63 3.58 4.59
CA CYS A 21 3.83 4.28 3.61
C CYS A 21 2.39 4.51 4.04
N GLN A 22 1.75 5.46 3.37
CA GLN A 22 0.32 5.67 3.36
C GLN A 22 -0.22 5.48 1.94
N VAL A 23 -1.37 4.81 1.82
CA VAL A 23 -2.02 4.46 0.55
C VAL A 23 -3.34 5.20 0.40
N GLU A 24 -3.52 5.87 -0.74
CA GLU A 24 -4.75 6.54 -1.12
C GLU A 24 -5.67 5.65 -1.99
N PRO A 25 -7.00 5.75 -1.84
CA PRO A 25 -7.72 6.57 -0.86
C PRO A 25 -7.74 5.93 0.54
N GLY A 26 -8.15 6.73 1.51
CA GLY A 26 -8.49 6.28 2.86
C GLY A 26 -7.33 6.26 3.83
N SER A 27 -6.19 6.89 3.49
CA SER A 27 -5.09 7.09 4.44
C SER A 27 -4.58 5.80 5.12
N ARG A 28 -4.67 4.67 4.41
CA ARG A 28 -4.36 3.35 4.95
C ARG A 28 -2.86 3.19 5.07
N ARG A 29 -2.36 2.85 6.26
CA ARG A 29 -0.93 2.74 6.52
C ARG A 29 -0.43 1.32 6.33
N GLY A 30 0.86 1.20 6.08
CA GLY A 30 1.50 -0.05 5.81
C GLY A 30 2.98 0.08 5.49
N ARG A 31 3.50 -0.96 4.87
CA ARG A 31 4.87 -1.09 4.42
C ARG A 31 4.91 -1.52 2.95
N ILE A 32 5.89 -1.00 2.20
CA ILE A 32 6.11 -1.42 0.82
C ILE A 32 6.59 -2.88 0.79
N GLY A 33 5.83 -3.74 0.10
CA GLY A 33 6.15 -5.15 -0.09
C GLY A 33 6.56 -5.50 -1.51
N PHE A 34 6.26 -4.65 -2.50
CA PHE A 34 6.62 -4.86 -3.90
C PHE A 34 6.77 -3.53 -4.66
N VAL A 35 7.75 -3.47 -5.57
CA VAL A 35 7.92 -2.38 -6.55
C VAL A 35 8.33 -3.02 -7.87
N GLY A 36 7.54 -2.80 -8.93
CA GLY A 36 7.84 -3.37 -10.24
C GLY A 36 6.64 -3.42 -11.18
N GLU A 37 6.84 -4.00 -12.36
CA GLU A 37 5.75 -4.26 -13.29
C GLU A 37 4.97 -5.52 -12.90
N ILE A 38 3.66 -5.51 -13.13
CA ILE A 38 2.78 -6.66 -12.95
C ILE A 38 2.07 -6.92 -14.28
N PRO A 39 2.55 -7.87 -15.10
CA PRO A 39 2.02 -8.13 -16.44
C PRO A 39 0.52 -8.49 -16.44
N GLU A 40 0.03 -9.07 -15.35
CA GLU A 40 -1.35 -9.48 -15.20
C GLU A 40 -2.33 -8.30 -14.99
N LEU A 41 -1.82 -7.12 -14.59
CA LEU A 41 -2.61 -5.92 -14.33
C LEU A 41 -2.68 -5.00 -15.56
N PRO A 42 -3.85 -4.38 -15.83
CA PRO A 42 -4.03 -3.53 -17.00
C PRO A 42 -3.26 -2.20 -16.87
N GLY A 43 -2.83 -1.65 -18.00
CA GLY A 43 -2.23 -0.31 -18.08
C GLY A 43 -0.70 -0.27 -18.10
N GLY A 44 -0.02 -1.42 -17.91
CA GLY A 44 1.45 -1.52 -18.01
C GLY A 44 2.22 -0.65 -16.99
N GLY A 45 3.55 -0.65 -17.05
CA GLY A 45 4.39 0.19 -16.20
C GLY A 45 4.43 -0.25 -14.74
N GLN A 46 4.97 0.62 -13.89
CA GLN A 46 5.27 0.34 -12.50
C GLN A 46 4.01 0.28 -11.63
N TRP A 47 4.04 -0.67 -10.71
CA TRP A 47 3.09 -0.89 -9.64
C TRP A 47 3.83 -0.93 -8.31
N VAL A 48 3.13 -0.50 -7.28
CA VAL A 48 3.60 -0.60 -5.90
C VAL A 48 2.63 -1.47 -5.15
N GLY A 49 3.16 -2.52 -4.53
CA GLY A 49 2.46 -3.35 -3.59
C GLY A 49 2.75 -2.89 -2.16
N ALA A 50 1.70 -2.62 -1.39
CA ALA A 50 1.81 -2.35 0.03
C ALA A 50 1.16 -3.48 0.84
N ILE A 51 1.82 -3.85 1.93
CA ILE A 51 1.30 -4.69 3.01
C ILE A 51 0.78 -3.71 4.07
N LEU A 52 -0.53 -3.63 4.19
CA LEU A 52 -1.22 -2.72 5.10
C LEU A 52 -1.07 -3.21 6.54
N ASP A 53 -1.25 -2.32 7.50
CA ASP A 53 -1.23 -2.67 8.93
C ASP A 53 -2.56 -3.31 9.37
N GLU A 54 -3.63 -3.04 8.63
CA GLU A 54 -5.00 -3.48 8.90
C GLU A 54 -5.59 -4.28 7.70
N PRO A 55 -6.59 -5.14 7.91
CA PRO A 55 -7.20 -5.99 6.87
C PRO A 55 -8.13 -5.24 5.90
N VAL A 56 -7.76 -4.03 5.50
CA VAL A 56 -8.52 -3.07 4.66
C VAL A 56 -8.02 -3.01 3.21
N GLY A 57 -7.22 -4.00 2.83
CA GLY A 57 -6.69 -4.22 1.48
C GLY A 57 -7.65 -5.01 0.58
N GLN A 58 -7.12 -5.39 -0.57
CA GLN A 58 -7.87 -5.99 -1.67
C GLN A 58 -7.40 -7.40 -2.01
N ASN A 59 -6.19 -7.77 -1.63
CA ASN A 59 -5.58 -9.05 -1.95
C ASN A 59 -4.74 -9.59 -0.77
N ASP A 60 -4.20 -10.79 -0.96
CA ASP A 60 -3.33 -11.52 -0.04
C ASP A 60 -1.84 -11.40 -0.41
N GLY A 61 -1.49 -10.52 -1.35
CA GLY A 61 -0.16 -10.39 -1.94
C GLY A 61 0.01 -11.11 -3.28
N SER A 62 -1.06 -11.72 -3.81
CA SER A 62 -1.08 -12.34 -5.12
C SER A 62 -1.90 -11.57 -6.16
N VAL A 63 -1.57 -11.76 -7.44
CA VAL A 63 -2.37 -11.31 -8.59
C VAL A 63 -2.54 -12.48 -9.55
N LYS A 64 -3.80 -12.89 -9.80
CA LYS A 64 -4.16 -14.02 -10.69
C LYS A 64 -3.37 -15.32 -10.42
N GLY A 65 -3.03 -15.59 -9.15
CA GLY A 65 -2.30 -16.79 -8.73
C GLY A 65 -0.77 -16.65 -8.69
N THR A 66 -0.21 -15.53 -9.18
CA THR A 66 1.20 -15.20 -9.03
C THR A 66 1.41 -14.44 -7.73
N MET A 67 2.34 -14.88 -6.89
CA MET A 67 2.65 -14.24 -5.61
C MET A 67 3.75 -13.18 -5.79
N TYR A 68 3.45 -11.96 -5.36
CA TYR A 68 4.33 -10.79 -5.50
C TYR A 68 4.79 -10.25 -4.14
N MET A 69 3.96 -10.39 -3.10
CA MET A 69 4.28 -10.03 -1.72
C MET A 69 3.89 -11.18 -0.80
N ALA A 70 4.78 -11.56 0.12
CA ALA A 70 4.42 -12.49 1.19
C ALA A 70 3.84 -11.69 2.36
N SER A 71 2.51 -11.61 2.45
CA SER A 71 1.84 -11.06 3.63
C SER A 71 1.71 -12.14 4.70
N THR A 72 2.46 -12.01 5.81
CA THR A 72 2.29 -12.87 6.99
C THR A 72 1.03 -12.53 7.78
N ALA A 73 0.39 -11.39 7.50
CA ALA A 73 -0.75 -10.88 8.25
C ALA A 73 -2.11 -11.47 7.82
N GLY A 74 -2.16 -12.14 6.66
CA GLY A 74 -3.34 -12.87 6.19
C GLY A 74 -4.07 -12.21 5.01
N PRO A 75 -5.29 -12.67 4.70
CA PRO A 75 -6.05 -12.16 3.56
C PRO A 75 -6.45 -10.70 3.79
N ARG A 76 -6.53 -9.93 2.70
CA ARG A 76 -6.89 -8.49 2.71
C ARG A 76 -5.87 -7.54 3.33
N TYR A 77 -4.63 -7.96 3.56
CA TYR A 77 -3.57 -7.03 3.95
C TYR A 77 -2.80 -6.48 2.75
N GLY A 78 -2.91 -7.10 1.57
CA GLY A 78 -2.24 -6.65 0.36
C GLY A 78 -3.06 -5.64 -0.45
N VAL A 79 -2.37 -4.66 -1.02
CA VAL A 79 -2.93 -3.78 -2.07
C VAL A 79 -1.88 -3.51 -3.14
N PHE A 80 -2.26 -3.59 -4.41
CA PHE A 80 -1.47 -3.09 -5.53
C PHE A 80 -2.09 -1.81 -6.04
N CYS A 81 -1.27 -0.77 -6.19
CA CYS A 81 -1.72 0.53 -6.67
C CYS A 81 -0.63 1.22 -7.50
N ARG A 82 -0.98 2.37 -8.08
CA ARG A 82 -0.04 3.18 -8.84
C ARG A 82 0.86 3.97 -7.89
N PRO A 83 2.10 4.27 -8.31
CA PRO A 83 3.05 5.00 -7.45
C PRO A 83 2.51 6.34 -6.94
N ASN A 84 1.71 7.05 -7.74
CA ASN A 84 1.05 8.30 -7.34
C ASN A 84 -0.01 8.17 -6.23
N LYS A 85 -0.36 6.95 -5.81
CA LYS A 85 -1.24 6.65 -4.68
C LYS A 85 -0.48 6.24 -3.42
N ILE A 86 0.84 6.22 -3.48
CA ILE A 86 1.72 5.87 -2.37
C ILE A 86 2.48 7.10 -1.93
N GLN A 87 2.44 7.36 -0.63
CA GLN A 87 3.33 8.29 0.01
C GLN A 87 4.23 7.51 0.95
N VAL A 88 5.53 7.47 0.68
CA VAL A 88 6.53 6.91 1.60
C VAL A 88 6.99 7.97 2.60
N GLY A 89 7.31 7.57 3.83
CA GLY A 89 7.75 8.50 4.86
C GLY A 89 7.50 7.98 6.27
N ASP A 90 7.42 8.90 7.21
CA ASP A 90 7.20 8.59 8.62
C ASP A 90 5.71 8.33 8.89
N PHE A 91 5.29 7.11 8.59
CA PHE A 91 3.91 6.63 8.79
C PHE A 91 3.93 5.44 9.75
N PRO A 92 4.17 5.65 11.06
CA PRO A 92 4.14 4.55 12.03
C PRO A 92 2.77 3.87 12.05
N GLU A 93 2.75 2.60 12.47
CA GLU A 93 1.52 1.86 12.75
C GLU A 93 0.67 2.67 13.72
N ARG A 94 -0.65 2.71 13.53
CA ARG A 94 -1.54 3.35 14.50
C ARG A 94 -1.68 2.42 15.69
N ASP A 95 -1.35 2.91 16.88
CA ASP A 95 -1.59 2.18 18.11
C ASP A 95 -3.06 2.37 18.49
N PHE A 96 -3.78 1.28 18.78
CA PHE A 96 -5.21 1.30 19.17
C PHE A 96 -5.47 2.17 20.42
N MET A 97 -4.42 2.49 21.18
CA MET A 97 -4.52 3.34 22.37
C MET A 97 -4.68 4.82 22.03
N ASP A 98 -4.11 5.30 20.92
CA ASP A 98 -4.22 6.72 20.51
C ASP A 98 -5.64 7.09 20.05
N GLU A 99 -6.46 6.13 19.59
CA GLU A 99 -7.84 6.37 19.15
C GLU A 99 -8.87 6.34 20.30
N LEU A 100 -8.49 5.88 21.50
CA LEU A 100 -9.41 5.79 22.64
C LEU A 100 -9.38 7.03 23.54
N ASP A 101 -8.36 7.88 23.42
CA ASP A 101 -8.23 9.11 24.20
C ASP A 101 -9.09 10.29 23.65
N ASP A 102 -9.64 10.21 22.43
CA ASP A 102 -10.47 11.27 21.81
C ASP A 102 -11.98 11.17 22.14
N ASP A 103 -12.46 10.00 22.61
CA ASP A 103 -13.89 9.73 22.87
C ASP A 103 -14.28 9.87 24.37
N SER A 104 -13.40 10.38 25.24
CA SER A 104 -13.64 10.46 26.70
C SER A 104 -13.90 11.88 27.27
N GLU A 105 -14.21 12.88 26.43
CA GLU A 105 -14.54 14.25 26.88
C GLU A 105 -16.04 14.64 26.84
N ASP A 106 -16.97 13.69 26.64
CA ASP A 106 -18.43 13.94 26.70
C ASP A 106 -19.12 13.21 27.88
N GLU A 107 -18.59 13.35 29.10
CA GLU A 107 -19.37 13.19 30.34
C GLU A 107 -19.01 14.31 31.34
N LEU A 108 -19.60 15.50 31.19
CA LEU A 108 -19.76 16.45 32.30
C LEU A 108 -21.07 17.26 32.24
#